data_AF-A0A382K9X8-F1
#
_entry.id   AF-A0A382K9X8-F1
#
_cell.length_a   1.000
_cell.length_b   1.000
_cell.length_c   1.000
_cell.angle_alpha   90.00
_cell.angle_beta   90.00
_cell.angle_gamma   90.00
#
_symmetry.space_group_name_H-M   'P 1'
#
loop_
_entity.id
_entity.type
_entity.pdbx_description
1 polymer ?
#
loop_
_entity_poly.entity_id
_entity_poly.type
_entity_poly.pdbx_seq_one_letter_code
_entity_poly.pdbx_strand_id
1 'polypeptide(L)'
;WFEALAFGSSDSMADYYDENSRGNLTLEGDIYGPYTLDGDAADWGNEDSDFVRDTIEAADDDVDFREYDAVMAVHPGPGEESSGNSDDIWSIHWSGLNINTNDGNHRIREVTQVPEIEYSSGERRPLGVWCHEFGHELGLPDFYDTDYSSEGIGDWGVMASGSWTDHGETPVHFSGFSKAEMEWLEPVIVTGDLLDVRLKPASRGGMIIQLPIPGNWSGTREYFLLENRQKLDYDTYLPGEGLLIWHVDEDVSNNNDESHKRLDLEEADGYDDLDNGWNSGDSDDPYGAGDEFTDAGYPNSTAYNLTDSGWRLSDIRKDGDDILLDIRFLSKPYAISDAAEAAIELGEQLQFWGHDSWDEDGNLVNYTWDFDDGNFAWIEDPLHTFEGYGTFDVTLTVRDDDGLEAVATLTIYVNAPPVPVIDA
;
A
#
# COMPACT_ATOMS: atom_id res chain seq x y z
N TRP A 1 -14.95 2.59 -34.34
CA TRP A 1 -14.32 1.56 -33.49
C TRP A 1 -13.73 2.26 -32.27
N PHE A 2 -12.76 3.16 -32.42
CA PHE A 2 -12.24 3.98 -31.32
C PHE A 2 -13.34 4.65 -30.47
N GLU A 3 -14.36 5.25 -31.09
CA GLU A 3 -15.51 5.82 -30.35
C GLU A 3 -16.24 4.81 -29.46
N ALA A 4 -16.36 3.55 -29.90
CA ALA A 4 -16.99 2.50 -29.10
C ALA A 4 -16.05 1.98 -28.00
N LEU A 5 -14.74 1.93 -28.26
CA LEU A 5 -13.74 1.54 -27.27
C LEU A 5 -13.59 2.62 -26.18
N ALA A 6 -13.65 3.90 -26.54
CA ALA A 6 -13.51 5.01 -25.62
C ALA A 6 -14.81 5.26 -24.82
N PHE A 7 -15.96 5.34 -25.51
CA PHE A 7 -17.21 5.87 -24.95
C PHE A 7 -18.40 4.92 -25.09
N GLY A 8 -18.15 3.64 -25.38
CA GLY A 8 -19.19 2.62 -25.42
C GLY A 8 -19.88 2.43 -24.07
N SER A 9 -21.11 1.90 -24.06
CA SER A 9 -21.86 1.63 -22.83
C SER A 9 -21.51 0.31 -22.14
N SER A 10 -20.59 -0.46 -22.71
CA SER A 10 -20.01 -1.67 -22.15
C SER A 10 -18.66 -1.92 -22.80
N ASP A 11 -17.75 -2.60 -22.10
CA ASP A 11 -16.45 -3.05 -22.63
C ASP A 11 -15.65 -1.87 -23.23
N SER A 12 -15.69 -0.73 -22.56
CA SER A 12 -15.11 0.53 -23.01
C SER A 12 -14.33 1.20 -21.87
N MET A 13 -13.53 2.20 -22.21
CA MET A 13 -12.81 3.01 -21.24
C MET A 13 -13.78 3.78 -20.34
N ALA A 14 -14.82 4.40 -20.89
CA ALA A 14 -15.85 5.08 -20.11
C ALA A 14 -16.60 4.13 -19.15
N ASP A 15 -16.90 2.91 -19.60
CA ASP A 15 -17.54 1.87 -18.78
C ASP A 15 -16.62 1.42 -17.63
N TYR A 16 -15.34 1.14 -17.94
CA TYR A 16 -14.31 0.78 -16.96
C TYR A 16 -14.15 1.84 -15.87
N TYR A 17 -14.06 3.11 -16.26
CA TYR A 17 -13.88 4.22 -15.32
C TYR A 17 -15.17 4.53 -14.53
N ASP A 18 -16.36 4.36 -15.10
CA ASP A 18 -17.63 4.47 -14.36
C ASP A 18 -17.71 3.39 -13.27
N GLU A 19 -17.38 2.14 -13.60
CA GLU A 19 -17.36 1.02 -12.65
C GLU A 19 -16.35 1.24 -11.52
N ASN A 20 -15.10 1.58 -11.86
CA ASN A 20 -14.03 1.78 -10.87
C ASN A 20 -14.30 2.99 -9.96
N SER A 21 -14.78 4.09 -10.54
CA SER A 21 -15.05 5.34 -9.80
C SER A 21 -16.38 5.34 -9.06
N ARG A 22 -17.24 4.34 -9.30
CA ARG A 22 -18.62 4.27 -8.78
C ARG A 22 -19.46 5.47 -9.21
N GLY A 23 -19.25 5.91 -10.45
CA GLY A 23 -19.89 7.08 -11.05
C GLY A 23 -19.38 8.43 -10.53
N ASN A 24 -18.23 8.47 -9.83
CA ASN A 24 -17.59 9.74 -9.46
C ASN A 24 -16.83 10.38 -10.63
N LEU A 25 -16.46 9.61 -11.64
CA LEU A 25 -15.88 10.08 -12.89
C LEU A 25 -16.80 9.72 -14.06
N THR A 26 -16.98 10.66 -14.99
CA THR A 26 -17.69 10.43 -16.25
C THR A 26 -16.76 10.82 -17.39
N LEU A 27 -16.53 9.88 -18.32
CA LEU A 27 -15.75 10.14 -19.52
C LEU A 27 -16.68 10.32 -20.73
N GLU A 28 -16.60 11.50 -21.34
CA GLU A 28 -17.29 11.85 -22.57
C GLU A 28 -16.30 12.60 -23.47
N GLY A 29 -16.42 12.44 -24.79
CA GLY A 29 -15.53 13.13 -25.71
C GLY A 29 -15.81 12.80 -27.17
N ASP A 30 -14.92 13.29 -28.03
CA ASP A 30 -15.02 13.16 -29.48
C ASP A 30 -13.75 12.51 -30.03
N ILE A 31 -13.88 11.83 -31.18
CA ILE A 31 -12.74 11.23 -31.89
C ILE A 31 -12.51 12.00 -33.20
N TYR A 32 -11.30 12.55 -33.36
CA TYR A 32 -10.88 13.28 -34.55
C TYR A 32 -9.89 12.47 -35.39
N GLY A 33 -9.78 12.81 -36.68
CA GLY A 33 -8.85 12.17 -37.62
C GLY A 33 -9.46 11.05 -38.50
N PRO A 34 -8.63 10.17 -39.09
CA PRO A 34 -7.18 10.09 -38.88
C PRO A 34 -6.43 11.29 -39.47
N TYR A 35 -5.40 11.75 -38.75
CA TYR A 35 -4.40 12.69 -39.26
C TYR A 35 -3.21 11.90 -39.80
N THR A 36 -2.62 12.35 -40.91
CA THR A 36 -1.45 11.71 -41.52
C THR A 36 -0.25 12.62 -41.34
N LEU A 37 0.74 12.16 -40.58
CA LEU A 37 2.01 12.85 -40.37
C LEU A 37 3.00 12.49 -41.49
N ASP A 38 3.94 13.40 -41.78
CA ASP A 38 4.98 13.19 -42.78
C ASP A 38 6.14 12.37 -42.17
N GLY A 39 6.14 11.05 -42.36
CA GLY A 39 7.18 10.14 -41.84
C GLY A 39 6.71 8.69 -41.76
N ASP A 40 7.53 7.82 -41.20
CA ASP A 40 7.19 6.44 -40.80
C ASP A 40 7.24 6.30 -39.27
N ALA A 41 6.59 5.29 -38.68
CA ALA A 41 6.49 5.14 -37.21
C ALA A 41 7.84 5.24 -36.46
N ALA A 42 8.91 4.71 -37.07
CA ALA A 42 10.26 4.77 -36.52
C ALA A 42 10.81 6.20 -36.31
N ASP A 43 10.27 7.21 -37.01
CA ASP A 43 10.63 8.61 -36.79
C ASP A 43 10.17 9.11 -35.40
N TRP A 44 9.16 8.44 -34.82
CA TRP A 44 8.59 8.70 -33.49
C TRP A 44 8.79 7.55 -32.49
N GLY A 45 9.57 6.52 -32.84
CA GLY A 45 9.89 5.40 -31.93
C GLY A 45 10.89 5.75 -30.83
N ASN A 46 11.45 6.98 -30.84
CA ASN A 46 12.17 7.45 -29.67
C ASN A 46 11.14 7.88 -28.60
N GLU A 47 11.37 7.53 -27.34
CA GLU A 47 10.54 7.94 -26.19
C GLU A 47 10.66 9.45 -25.91
N ASP A 48 10.14 10.27 -26.82
CA ASP A 48 9.99 11.72 -26.71
C ASP A 48 8.58 12.18 -27.09
N SER A 49 8.33 13.47 -26.93
CA SER A 49 6.99 14.07 -27.09
C SER A 49 6.71 14.53 -28.52
N ASP A 50 7.52 14.15 -29.51
CA ASP A 50 7.36 14.66 -30.87
C ASP A 50 6.10 14.08 -31.55
N PHE A 51 5.74 12.81 -31.28
CA PHE A 51 4.50 12.22 -31.79
C PHE A 51 3.26 13.03 -31.39
N VAL A 52 3.12 13.33 -30.10
CA VAL A 52 1.98 14.11 -29.61
C VAL A 52 2.05 15.55 -30.10
N ARG A 53 3.24 16.17 -30.19
CA ARG A 53 3.37 17.52 -30.75
C ARG A 53 2.87 17.62 -32.18
N ASP A 54 3.35 16.73 -33.04
CA ASP A 54 3.00 16.73 -34.46
C ASP A 54 1.53 16.38 -34.67
N THR A 55 0.99 15.47 -33.85
CA THR A 55 -0.44 15.12 -33.87
C THR A 55 -1.32 16.30 -33.48
N ILE A 56 -0.98 17.04 -32.42
CA ILE A 56 -1.71 18.24 -32.01
C ILE A 56 -1.61 19.32 -33.08
N GLU A 57 -0.42 19.58 -33.65
CA GLU A 57 -0.27 20.57 -34.73
C GLU A 57 -1.11 20.21 -35.96
N ALA A 58 -1.22 18.92 -36.30
CA ALA A 58 -2.05 18.47 -37.41
C ALA A 58 -3.56 18.61 -37.14
N ALA A 59 -3.99 18.49 -35.88
CA ALA A 59 -5.39 18.58 -35.46
C ALA A 59 -5.86 20.00 -35.12
N ASP A 60 -4.93 20.94 -34.89
CA ASP A 60 -5.18 22.29 -34.36
C ASP A 60 -6.19 23.12 -35.16
N ASP A 61 -6.26 22.93 -36.48
CA ASP A 61 -7.25 23.64 -37.31
C ASP A 61 -8.69 23.08 -37.19
N ASP A 62 -8.84 21.85 -36.70
CA ASP A 62 -10.11 21.12 -36.63
C ASP A 62 -10.70 21.03 -35.21
N VAL A 63 -9.87 21.13 -34.17
CA VAL A 63 -10.24 20.87 -32.77
C VAL A 63 -10.07 22.14 -31.94
N ASP A 64 -11.11 22.55 -31.21
CA ASP A 64 -10.98 23.57 -30.17
C ASP A 64 -10.64 22.90 -28.84
N PHE A 65 -9.34 22.84 -28.51
CA PHE A 65 -8.86 22.11 -27.33
C PHE A 65 -9.31 22.70 -25.99
N ARG A 66 -9.89 23.91 -25.98
CA ARG A 66 -10.46 24.50 -24.75
C ARG A 66 -11.74 23.80 -24.29
N GLU A 67 -12.35 23.00 -25.15
CA GLU A 67 -13.59 22.27 -24.84
C GLU A 67 -13.34 20.97 -24.07
N TYR A 68 -12.09 20.53 -23.94
CA TYR A 68 -11.72 19.24 -23.36
C TYR A 68 -10.79 19.41 -22.15
N ASP A 69 -10.98 18.53 -21.15
CA ASP A 69 -10.14 18.49 -19.96
C ASP A 69 -8.86 17.66 -20.17
N ALA A 70 -8.90 16.67 -21.07
CA ALA A 70 -7.82 15.74 -21.37
C ALA A 70 -7.72 15.49 -22.89
N VAL A 71 -6.53 15.11 -23.37
CA VAL A 71 -6.29 14.79 -24.79
C VAL A 71 -5.54 13.46 -24.91
N MET A 72 -6.08 12.54 -25.70
CA MET A 72 -5.43 11.27 -26.03
C MET A 72 -5.09 11.19 -27.51
N ALA A 73 -3.84 10.84 -27.83
CA ALA A 73 -3.34 10.63 -29.19
C ALA A 73 -3.19 9.13 -29.47
N VAL A 74 -3.92 8.62 -30.46
CA VAL A 74 -3.86 7.20 -30.83
C VAL A 74 -2.96 7.01 -32.04
N HIS A 75 -1.91 6.20 -31.93
CA HIS A 75 -1.04 5.87 -33.06
C HIS A 75 -1.45 4.54 -33.73
N PRO A 76 -1.20 4.37 -35.04
CA PRO A 76 -1.42 3.09 -35.70
C PRO A 76 -0.36 2.07 -35.28
N GLY A 77 -0.73 0.78 -35.29
CA GLY A 77 0.18 -0.31 -34.92
C GLY A 77 0.20 -0.61 -33.41
N PRO A 78 1.02 -1.59 -33.00
CA PRO A 78 1.17 -1.94 -31.60
C PRO A 78 2.04 -0.91 -30.88
N GLY A 79 1.92 -0.84 -29.56
CA GLY A 79 2.87 -0.12 -28.73
C GLY A 79 4.18 -0.90 -28.59
N GLU A 80 5.29 -0.19 -28.38
CA GLU A 80 6.60 -0.81 -28.13
C GLU A 80 6.57 -1.72 -26.88
N GLU A 81 5.77 -1.35 -25.87
CA GLU A 81 5.59 -2.11 -24.63
C GLU A 81 5.09 -3.54 -24.86
N SER A 82 4.38 -3.77 -25.96
CA SER A 82 3.84 -5.08 -26.35
C SER A 82 4.67 -5.76 -27.43
N SER A 83 5.21 -4.99 -28.38
CA SER A 83 5.93 -5.55 -29.53
C SER A 83 7.41 -5.83 -29.23
N GLY A 84 8.01 -5.09 -28.29
CA GLY A 84 9.44 -5.06 -28.02
C GLY A 84 10.28 -4.50 -29.18
N ASN A 85 9.65 -3.81 -30.13
CA ASN A 85 10.30 -3.24 -31.30
C ASN A 85 10.43 -1.72 -31.13
N SER A 86 11.67 -1.24 -31.01
CA SER A 86 12.01 0.18 -30.82
C SER A 86 11.67 1.12 -31.98
N ASP A 87 11.12 0.58 -33.07
CA ASP A 87 10.58 1.38 -34.17
C ASP A 87 9.08 1.68 -33.97
N ASP A 88 8.42 1.01 -33.03
CA ASP A 88 7.04 1.28 -32.62
C ASP A 88 7.02 2.38 -31.55
N ILE A 89 5.88 3.05 -31.39
CA ILE A 89 5.74 4.14 -30.41
C ILE A 89 5.40 3.53 -29.05
N TRP A 90 6.10 3.93 -27.99
CA TRP A 90 5.84 3.49 -26.62
C TRP A 90 4.62 4.24 -26.02
N SER A 91 3.70 3.53 -25.37
CA SER A 91 2.57 4.14 -24.65
C SER A 91 3.03 4.95 -23.44
N ILE A 92 2.59 6.21 -23.34
CA ILE A 92 3.03 7.09 -22.25
C ILE A 92 2.08 8.28 -22.05
N HIS A 93 1.88 8.67 -20.79
CA HIS A 93 1.31 9.95 -20.42
C HIS A 93 2.40 11.03 -20.28
N TRP A 94 2.36 12.03 -21.16
CA TRP A 94 3.26 13.18 -21.11
C TRP A 94 2.69 14.30 -20.24
N SER A 95 3.33 14.58 -19.11
CA SER A 95 3.03 15.77 -18.30
C SER A 95 4.02 16.91 -18.53
N GLY A 96 3.62 18.15 -18.23
CA GLY A 96 4.50 19.32 -18.30
C GLY A 96 4.85 19.79 -19.72
N LEU A 97 4.05 19.41 -20.72
CA LEU A 97 4.16 19.89 -22.10
C LEU A 97 3.84 21.39 -22.20
N ASN A 98 4.17 21.96 -23.35
CA ASN A 98 3.87 23.35 -23.66
C ASN A 98 3.67 23.54 -25.17
N ILE A 99 2.61 22.92 -25.69
CA ILE A 99 2.22 22.96 -27.11
C ILE A 99 1.29 24.16 -27.33
N ASN A 100 1.56 25.00 -28.32
CA ASN A 100 0.68 26.13 -28.64
C ASN A 100 -0.43 25.66 -29.58
N THR A 101 -1.65 26.13 -29.34
CA THR A 101 -2.80 25.91 -30.22
C THR A 101 -3.28 27.24 -30.81
N ASN A 102 -4.09 27.17 -31.88
CA ASN A 102 -4.72 28.34 -32.48
C ASN A 102 -5.96 28.83 -31.66
N ASP A 103 -6.30 28.14 -30.57
CA ASP A 103 -7.46 28.35 -29.69
C ASP A 103 -7.30 29.47 -28.66
N GLY A 104 -6.94 30.67 -29.12
CA GLY A 104 -6.97 31.85 -28.24
C GLY A 104 -5.97 31.80 -27.08
N ASN A 105 -4.71 31.44 -27.37
CA ASN A 105 -3.60 31.25 -26.43
C ASN A 105 -3.76 30.06 -25.47
N HIS A 106 -4.72 29.15 -25.71
CA HIS A 106 -4.73 27.88 -25.02
C HIS A 106 -3.43 27.10 -25.32
N ARG A 107 -3.02 26.28 -24.36
CA ARG A 107 -1.83 25.46 -24.47
C ARG A 107 -2.11 24.11 -23.85
N ILE A 108 -1.77 23.06 -24.59
CA ILE A 108 -1.82 21.70 -24.11
C ILE A 108 -0.59 21.44 -23.25
N ARG A 109 -0.83 20.92 -22.05
CA ARG A 109 0.19 20.61 -21.05
C ARG A 109 0.33 19.13 -20.76
N GLU A 110 -0.71 18.36 -21.06
CA GLU A 110 -0.82 16.95 -20.78
C GLU A 110 -1.42 16.27 -22.01
N VAL A 111 -0.81 15.16 -22.44
CA VAL A 111 -1.32 14.30 -23.52
C VAL A 111 -0.93 12.87 -23.22
N THR A 112 -1.91 11.97 -23.29
CA THR A 112 -1.67 10.53 -23.26
C THR A 112 -1.55 9.98 -24.68
N GLN A 113 -0.50 9.21 -24.98
CA GLN A 113 -0.36 8.52 -26.26
C GLN A 113 -0.53 7.01 -26.09
N VAL A 114 -1.30 6.38 -26.98
CA VAL A 114 -1.70 4.97 -26.87
C VAL A 114 -1.83 4.30 -28.24
N PRO A 115 -1.75 2.96 -28.33
CA PRO A 115 -1.76 2.23 -29.59
C PRO A 115 -3.17 1.92 -30.11
N GLU A 116 -3.27 1.64 -31.40
CA GLU A 116 -4.48 1.13 -32.05
C GLU A 116 -4.71 -0.37 -31.78
N ILE A 117 -3.63 -1.16 -31.72
CA ILE A 117 -3.67 -2.60 -31.49
C ILE A 117 -2.78 -2.95 -30.31
N GLU A 118 -3.09 -4.04 -29.63
CA GLU A 118 -2.27 -4.48 -28.51
C GLU A 118 -1.06 -5.25 -29.05
N TYR A 119 -1.31 -6.33 -29.78
CA TYR A 119 -0.26 -7.21 -30.28
C TYR A 119 0.02 -7.05 -31.75
N SER A 120 1.26 -7.34 -32.15
CA SER A 120 1.71 -7.43 -33.55
C SER A 120 0.93 -8.46 -34.40
N SER A 121 0.11 -9.31 -33.78
CA SER A 121 -0.86 -10.19 -34.46
C SER A 121 -1.97 -9.43 -35.20
N GLY A 122 -2.16 -8.15 -34.90
CA GLY A 122 -3.18 -7.29 -35.50
C GLY A 122 -4.52 -7.29 -34.76
N GLU A 123 -4.59 -7.90 -33.58
CA GLU A 123 -5.79 -7.92 -32.73
C GLU A 123 -5.95 -6.59 -31.98
N ARG A 124 -7.13 -5.96 -32.14
CA ARG A 124 -7.47 -4.67 -31.54
C ARG A 124 -8.01 -4.87 -30.12
N ARG A 125 -7.10 -5.00 -29.16
CA ARG A 125 -7.40 -5.18 -27.72
C ARG A 125 -6.64 -4.20 -26.80
N PRO A 126 -6.53 -2.90 -27.11
CA PRO A 126 -5.67 -1.99 -26.35
C PRO A 126 -6.34 -1.39 -25.11
N LEU A 127 -7.47 -1.94 -24.64
CA LEU A 127 -8.27 -1.30 -23.59
C LEU A 127 -7.47 -1.15 -22.29
N GLY A 128 -6.71 -2.18 -21.92
CA GLY A 128 -5.89 -2.17 -20.73
C GLY A 128 -4.82 -1.08 -20.73
N VAL A 129 -4.07 -0.95 -21.82
CA VAL A 129 -3.07 0.11 -21.99
C VAL A 129 -3.74 1.49 -21.98
N TRP A 130 -4.89 1.66 -22.65
CA TRP A 130 -5.63 2.92 -22.62
C TRP A 130 -6.06 3.31 -21.20
N CYS A 131 -6.54 2.34 -20.43
CA CYS A 131 -6.94 2.56 -19.05
C CYS A 131 -5.73 2.86 -18.15
N HIS A 132 -4.63 2.14 -18.31
CA HIS A 132 -3.37 2.36 -17.57
C HIS A 132 -2.84 3.79 -17.78
N GLU A 133 -2.64 4.18 -19.04
CA GLU A 133 -2.07 5.48 -19.38
C GLU A 133 -2.95 6.67 -18.99
N PHE A 134 -4.27 6.48 -19.00
CA PHE A 134 -5.19 7.49 -18.47
C PHE A 134 -5.22 7.53 -16.94
N GLY A 135 -4.79 6.47 -16.26
CA GLY A 135 -4.58 6.49 -14.82
C GLY A 135 -3.52 7.54 -14.41
N HIS A 136 -2.49 7.72 -15.25
CA HIS A 136 -1.51 8.79 -15.08
C HIS A 136 -2.07 10.19 -15.31
N GLU A 137 -2.99 10.36 -16.27
CA GLU A 137 -3.74 11.62 -16.47
C GLU A 137 -4.49 12.03 -15.19
N LEU A 138 -4.93 11.04 -14.40
CA LEU A 138 -5.59 11.24 -13.11
C LEU A 138 -4.62 11.38 -11.92
N GLY A 139 -3.31 11.35 -12.16
CA GLY A 139 -2.26 11.60 -11.17
C GLY A 139 -1.71 10.38 -10.46
N LEU A 140 -2.04 9.15 -10.90
CA LEU A 140 -1.48 7.94 -10.32
C LEU A 140 -0.05 7.66 -10.85
N PRO A 141 0.86 7.16 -10.01
CA PRO A 141 2.13 6.61 -10.46
C PRO A 141 1.97 5.16 -10.96
N ASP A 142 3.05 4.63 -11.52
CA ASP A 142 3.22 3.19 -11.68
C ASP A 142 3.39 2.49 -10.33
N PHE A 143 2.76 1.32 -10.19
CA PHE A 143 2.92 0.42 -9.05
C PHE A 143 3.57 -0.92 -9.45
N TYR A 144 3.98 -1.09 -10.70
CA TYR A 144 5.01 -2.06 -11.04
C TYR A 144 6.40 -1.51 -10.66
N ASP A 145 7.40 -2.39 -10.59
CA ASP A 145 8.79 -1.98 -10.40
C ASP A 145 9.39 -1.52 -11.72
N THR A 146 9.71 -0.22 -11.79
CA THR A 146 10.15 0.43 -13.04
C THR A 146 11.57 0.09 -13.45
N ASP A 147 12.37 -0.57 -12.60
CA ASP A 147 13.67 -1.12 -13.00
C ASP A 147 13.65 -2.63 -13.30
N TYR A 148 12.47 -3.24 -13.18
CA TYR A 148 12.15 -4.61 -13.57
C TYR A 148 12.89 -5.69 -12.76
N SER A 149 13.22 -5.45 -11.48
CA SER A 149 13.67 -6.52 -10.59
C SER A 149 12.54 -7.30 -9.91
N SER A 150 11.34 -6.73 -9.84
CA SER A 150 10.12 -7.37 -9.34
C SER A 150 8.87 -7.05 -10.19
N GLU A 151 7.72 -7.59 -9.80
CA GLU A 151 6.43 -7.36 -10.47
C GLU A 151 5.65 -6.18 -9.84
N GLY A 152 6.17 -5.57 -8.77
CA GLY A 152 5.45 -4.60 -7.95
C GLY A 152 4.14 -5.18 -7.42
N ILE A 153 2.99 -4.59 -7.77
CA ILE A 153 1.67 -5.15 -7.38
C ILE A 153 1.09 -6.18 -8.38
N GLY A 154 1.80 -6.50 -9.46
CA GLY A 154 1.41 -7.52 -10.44
C GLY A 154 0.02 -7.31 -11.05
N ASP A 155 -0.67 -8.43 -11.32
CA ASP A 155 -1.98 -8.51 -11.96
C ASP A 155 -3.12 -8.09 -11.03
N TRP A 156 -2.81 -7.57 -9.82
CA TRP A 156 -3.79 -7.13 -8.84
C TRP A 156 -4.25 -5.68 -9.03
N GLY A 157 -3.58 -4.90 -9.89
CA GLY A 157 -3.97 -3.52 -10.21
C GLY A 157 -3.61 -3.09 -11.64
N VAL A 158 -4.47 -2.26 -12.24
CA VAL A 158 -4.26 -1.76 -13.61
C VAL A 158 -3.01 -0.89 -13.77
N MET A 159 -2.56 -0.24 -12.70
CA MET A 159 -1.32 0.57 -12.67
C MET A 159 -0.05 -0.30 -12.55
N ALA A 160 -0.17 -1.60 -12.83
CA ALA A 160 0.89 -2.58 -12.96
C ALA A 160 0.52 -3.54 -14.11
N SER A 161 0.90 -4.83 -14.01
CA SER A 161 0.63 -5.80 -15.07
C SER A 161 -0.85 -6.16 -15.22
N GLY A 162 -1.71 -5.77 -14.27
CA GLY A 162 -3.17 -5.99 -14.34
C GLY A 162 -3.85 -5.37 -15.57
N SER A 163 -3.21 -4.42 -16.24
CA SER A 163 -3.62 -3.89 -17.55
C SER A 163 -3.57 -4.94 -18.67
N TRP A 164 -2.76 -5.98 -18.53
CA TRP A 164 -2.51 -7.00 -19.56
C TRP A 164 -3.40 -8.25 -19.47
N THR A 165 -4.25 -8.30 -18.44
CA THR A 165 -5.17 -9.43 -18.24
C THR A 165 -6.15 -9.59 -19.40
N ASP A 166 -6.54 -10.84 -19.68
CA ASP A 166 -7.29 -11.22 -20.89
C ASP A 166 -6.71 -10.65 -22.19
N HIS A 167 -5.37 -10.64 -22.30
CA HIS A 167 -4.67 -10.13 -23.48
C HIS A 167 -4.97 -8.63 -23.75
N GLY A 168 -5.07 -7.83 -22.69
CA GLY A 168 -5.35 -6.39 -22.75
C GLY A 168 -6.82 -6.02 -23.00
N GLU A 169 -7.71 -7.01 -23.22
CA GLU A 169 -9.12 -6.77 -23.53
C GLU A 169 -9.94 -6.45 -22.27
N THR A 170 -9.56 -7.02 -21.12
CA THR A 170 -10.30 -6.85 -19.86
C THR A 170 -9.33 -6.52 -18.72
N PRO A 171 -8.91 -5.25 -18.54
CA PRO A 171 -8.05 -4.88 -17.43
C PRO A 171 -8.76 -5.06 -16.09
N VAL A 172 -7.99 -5.43 -15.07
CA VAL A 172 -8.49 -5.52 -13.69
C VAL A 172 -8.77 -4.12 -13.13
N HIS A 173 -9.47 -4.05 -12.00
CA HIS A 173 -9.68 -2.79 -11.30
C HIS A 173 -8.39 -2.12 -10.82
N PHE A 174 -8.47 -0.79 -10.63
CA PHE A 174 -7.57 -0.09 -9.74
C PHE A 174 -7.59 -0.72 -8.34
N SER A 175 -6.43 -0.77 -7.68
CA SER A 175 -6.34 -1.21 -6.28
C SER A 175 -7.17 -0.28 -5.38
N GLY A 176 -7.55 -0.79 -4.21
CA GLY A 176 -8.21 0.02 -3.19
C GLY A 176 -7.42 1.29 -2.85
N PHE A 177 -6.09 1.21 -2.82
CA PHE A 177 -5.21 2.36 -2.61
C PHE A 177 -5.32 3.39 -3.74
N SER A 178 -5.21 2.97 -5.00
CA SER A 178 -5.36 3.88 -6.15
C SER A 178 -6.73 4.58 -6.16
N LYS A 179 -7.80 3.86 -5.80
CA LYS A 179 -9.15 4.45 -5.68
C LYS A 179 -9.27 5.46 -4.55
N ALA A 180 -8.52 5.28 -3.46
CA ALA A 180 -8.45 6.24 -2.36
C ALA A 180 -7.66 7.50 -2.78
N GLU A 181 -6.53 7.36 -3.46
CA GLU A 181 -5.71 8.48 -3.96
C GLU A 181 -6.49 9.39 -4.93
N MET A 182 -7.37 8.81 -5.75
CA MET A 182 -8.26 9.55 -6.66
C MET A 182 -9.55 10.06 -5.99
N GLU A 183 -9.69 9.89 -4.67
CA GLU A 183 -10.88 10.27 -3.89
C GLU A 183 -12.18 9.57 -4.33
N TRP A 184 -12.11 8.42 -5.01
CA TRP A 184 -13.29 7.65 -5.42
C TRP A 184 -13.82 6.75 -4.31
N LEU A 185 -12.93 6.34 -3.40
CA LEU A 185 -13.26 5.45 -2.29
C LEU A 185 -12.52 5.86 -1.02
N GLU A 186 -13.24 6.50 -0.10
CA GLU A 186 -12.72 6.87 1.22
C GLU A 186 -12.51 5.62 2.09
N PRO A 187 -11.30 5.38 2.63
CA PRO A 187 -11.05 4.29 3.57
C PRO A 187 -11.78 4.43 4.90
N VAL A 188 -12.28 3.32 5.43
CA VAL A 188 -12.77 3.25 6.81
C VAL A 188 -11.57 3.03 7.73
N ILE A 189 -11.13 4.09 8.40
CA ILE A 189 -10.05 4.02 9.37
C ILE A 189 -10.54 3.31 10.64
N VAL A 190 -9.85 2.25 11.03
CA VAL A 190 -10.13 1.47 12.24
C VAL A 190 -9.12 1.82 13.34
N THR A 191 -9.62 1.99 14.56
CA THR A 191 -8.82 2.43 15.72
C THR A 191 -9.00 1.52 16.94
N GLY A 192 -9.55 0.31 16.74
CA GLY A 192 -9.77 -0.68 17.77
C GLY A 192 -10.50 -1.90 17.22
N ASP A 193 -10.87 -2.82 18.11
CA ASP A 193 -11.46 -4.10 17.72
C ASP A 193 -12.77 -3.98 16.94
N LEU A 194 -12.85 -4.75 15.85
CA LEU A 194 -14.08 -5.00 15.09
C LEU A 194 -14.22 -6.51 14.85
N LEU A 195 -15.29 -7.09 15.38
CA LEU A 195 -15.60 -8.52 15.23
C LEU A 195 -16.69 -8.74 14.18
N ASP A 196 -16.64 -9.87 13.49
CA ASP A 196 -17.59 -10.24 12.42
C ASP A 196 -17.75 -9.12 11.35
N VAL A 197 -16.65 -8.44 11.01
CA VAL A 197 -16.64 -7.43 9.93
C VAL A 197 -17.03 -8.11 8.63
N ARG A 198 -17.89 -7.47 7.83
CA ARG A 198 -18.29 -7.97 6.51
C ARG A 198 -17.78 -7.05 5.42
N LEU A 199 -16.83 -7.53 4.62
CA LEU A 199 -16.31 -6.86 3.43
C LEU A 199 -16.95 -7.44 2.18
N LYS A 200 -17.74 -6.61 1.49
CA LYS A 200 -18.29 -6.95 0.16
C LYS A 200 -17.23 -6.75 -0.92
N PRO A 201 -17.38 -7.37 -2.10
CA PRO A 201 -16.46 -7.15 -3.22
C PRO A 201 -16.32 -5.67 -3.58
N ALA A 202 -15.09 -5.23 -3.85
CA ALA A 202 -14.78 -3.85 -4.21
C ALA A 202 -15.53 -3.38 -5.46
N SER A 203 -15.69 -4.25 -6.46
CA SER A 203 -16.48 -4.00 -7.68
C SER A 203 -17.98 -3.82 -7.42
N ARG A 204 -18.48 -4.27 -6.26
CA ARG A 204 -19.91 -4.24 -5.91
C ARG A 204 -20.22 -3.37 -4.69
N GLY A 205 -19.49 -2.25 -4.58
CA GLY A 205 -19.71 -1.25 -3.54
C GLY A 205 -19.17 -1.64 -2.17
N GLY A 206 -18.18 -2.54 -2.11
CA GLY A 206 -17.41 -2.84 -0.89
C GLY A 206 -16.70 -1.62 -0.33
N MET A 207 -16.47 -1.61 0.97
CA MET A 207 -15.57 -0.63 1.59
C MET A 207 -14.14 -1.15 1.55
N ILE A 208 -13.17 -0.25 1.64
CA ILE A 208 -11.80 -0.57 2.02
C ILE A 208 -11.59 -0.15 3.47
N ILE A 209 -10.80 -0.92 4.21
CA ILE A 209 -10.52 -0.65 5.63
C ILE A 209 -9.05 -0.29 5.76
N GLN A 210 -8.76 0.80 6.45
CA GLN A 210 -7.40 1.22 6.75
C GLN A 210 -7.06 0.90 8.21
N LEU A 211 -5.92 0.26 8.42
CA LEU A 211 -5.34 -0.12 9.70
C LEU A 211 -4.02 0.66 9.90
N PRO A 212 -4.04 1.80 10.61
CA PRO A 212 -2.88 2.67 10.83
C PRO A 212 -1.65 1.94 11.41
N ILE A 213 -0.43 2.31 11.04
CA ILE A 213 0.82 1.86 11.67
C ILE A 213 1.61 3.09 12.17
N PRO A 214 1.98 3.21 13.47
CA PRO A 214 1.55 2.35 14.57
C PRO A 214 0.03 2.39 14.76
N GLY A 215 -0.55 1.29 15.25
CA GLY A 215 -1.99 1.15 15.42
C GLY A 215 -2.64 2.29 16.21
N ASN A 216 -3.91 2.55 15.91
CA ASN A 216 -4.72 3.62 16.52
C ASN A 216 -4.28 5.08 16.20
N TRP A 217 -3.22 5.29 15.41
CA TRP A 217 -2.76 6.63 15.01
C TRP A 217 -3.25 7.03 13.61
N SER A 218 -4.48 7.54 13.52
CA SER A 218 -5.16 7.92 12.24
C SER A 218 -4.43 8.93 11.32
N GLY A 219 -3.34 9.56 11.75
CA GLY A 219 -2.58 10.52 10.94
C GLY A 219 -1.27 9.97 10.37
N THR A 220 -1.08 8.65 10.43
CA THR A 220 0.09 7.98 9.88
C THR A 220 0.04 7.89 8.36
N ARG A 221 1.22 7.72 7.76
CA ARG A 221 1.44 7.52 6.32
C ARG A 221 1.83 6.07 6.00
N GLU A 222 2.01 5.23 7.01
CA GLU A 222 2.22 3.79 6.89
C GLU A 222 1.00 3.05 7.46
N TYR A 223 0.42 2.09 6.72
CA TYR A 223 -0.77 1.36 7.15
C TYR A 223 -0.99 0.07 6.35
N PHE A 224 -1.80 -0.83 6.89
CA PHE A 224 -2.41 -1.89 6.08
C PHE A 224 -3.77 -1.42 5.52
N LEU A 225 -4.05 -1.74 4.26
CA LEU A 225 -5.34 -1.48 3.62
C LEU A 225 -5.98 -2.80 3.19
N LEU A 226 -7.19 -3.06 3.68
CA LEU A 226 -7.93 -4.28 3.41
C LEU A 226 -8.94 -4.06 2.29
N GLU A 227 -8.97 -4.97 1.33
CA GLU A 227 -9.91 -4.95 0.22
C GLU A 227 -10.37 -6.37 -0.13
N ASN A 228 -11.67 -6.57 -0.34
CA ASN A 228 -12.19 -7.83 -0.87
C ASN A 228 -12.26 -7.75 -2.40
N ARG A 229 -11.45 -8.56 -3.09
CA ARG A 229 -11.42 -8.67 -4.56
C ARG A 229 -11.93 -10.04 -4.98
N GLN A 230 -12.84 -10.06 -5.95
CA GLN A 230 -13.49 -11.28 -6.46
C GLN A 230 -13.45 -11.27 -7.99
N LYS A 231 -13.44 -12.44 -8.63
CA LYS A 231 -13.45 -12.56 -10.10
C LYS A 231 -14.82 -12.22 -10.70
N LEU A 232 -15.19 -10.95 -10.61
CA LEU A 232 -16.47 -10.39 -10.99
C LEU A 232 -16.26 -9.12 -11.79
N ASP A 233 -17.15 -8.86 -12.74
CA ASP A 233 -17.17 -7.59 -13.47
C ASP A 233 -15.78 -7.39 -14.16
N TYR A 234 -15.14 -6.22 -14.12
CA TYR A 234 -13.78 -6.08 -14.73
C TYR A 234 -12.68 -6.91 -14.05
N ASP A 235 -12.89 -7.36 -12.82
CA ASP A 235 -11.95 -8.25 -12.09
C ASP A 235 -12.05 -9.73 -12.51
N THR A 236 -12.84 -10.07 -13.53
CA THR A 236 -13.07 -11.47 -13.97
C THR A 236 -11.78 -12.28 -14.21
N TYR A 237 -10.69 -11.62 -14.58
CA TYR A 237 -9.41 -12.25 -14.92
C TYR A 237 -8.31 -12.06 -13.88
N LEU A 238 -8.65 -11.66 -12.65
CA LEU A 238 -7.69 -11.67 -11.54
C LEU A 238 -6.99 -13.03 -11.38
N PRO A 239 -5.78 -13.09 -10.81
CA PRO A 239 -5.10 -14.35 -10.54
C PRO A 239 -5.85 -15.23 -9.52
N GLY A 240 -6.37 -14.61 -8.45
CA GLY A 240 -7.14 -15.24 -7.37
C GLY A 240 -8.35 -14.42 -6.91
N GLU A 241 -9.01 -14.87 -5.84
CA GLU A 241 -10.13 -14.14 -5.21
C GLU A 241 -10.16 -14.32 -3.68
N GLY A 242 -10.33 -13.22 -2.96
CA GLY A 242 -10.29 -13.22 -1.51
C GLY A 242 -10.04 -11.83 -0.92
N LEU A 243 -9.53 -11.84 0.29
CA LEU A 243 -9.09 -10.64 0.98
C LEU A 243 -7.66 -10.32 0.56
N LEU A 244 -7.45 -9.16 -0.05
CA LEU A 244 -6.12 -8.59 -0.23
C LEU A 244 -5.79 -7.71 0.98
N ILE A 245 -4.55 -7.78 1.41
CA ILE A 245 -3.97 -6.93 2.45
C ILE A 245 -2.83 -6.19 1.79
N TRP A 246 -2.99 -4.87 1.62
CA TRP A 246 -1.95 -4.02 1.08
C TRP A 246 -1.13 -3.42 2.22
N HIS A 247 0.20 -3.48 2.18
CA HIS A 247 1.07 -2.66 3.04
C HIS A 247 1.42 -1.38 2.27
N VAL A 248 1.03 -0.24 2.84
CA VAL A 248 1.18 1.07 2.22
C VAL A 248 2.16 1.90 3.04
N ASP A 249 3.10 2.58 2.37
CA ASP A 249 3.88 3.68 2.93
C ASP A 249 3.93 4.86 1.95
N GLU A 250 3.15 5.91 2.25
CA GLU A 250 3.06 7.08 1.39
C GLU A 250 4.30 8.01 1.48
N ASP A 251 5.25 7.77 2.39
CA ASP A 251 6.54 8.48 2.39
C ASP A 251 7.51 7.91 1.34
N VAL A 252 7.20 6.74 0.78
CA VAL A 252 7.90 6.14 -0.37
C VAL A 252 7.22 6.55 -1.67
N SER A 253 8.00 6.83 -2.71
CA SER A 253 7.46 7.35 -3.97
C SER A 253 7.04 6.29 -4.99
N ASN A 254 7.63 5.10 -4.96
CA ASN A 254 7.46 4.01 -5.94
C ASN A 254 7.73 2.63 -5.31
N ASN A 255 7.77 1.58 -6.14
CA ASN A 255 7.93 0.19 -5.72
C ASN A 255 9.30 -0.43 -6.10
N ASN A 256 10.32 0.37 -6.41
CA ASN A 256 11.62 -0.12 -6.89
C ASN A 256 12.57 -0.62 -5.78
N ASP A 257 12.19 -0.55 -4.51
CA ASP A 257 12.95 -1.15 -3.40
C ASP A 257 12.11 -2.30 -2.85
N GLU A 258 12.48 -3.54 -3.16
CA GLU A 258 11.72 -4.73 -2.75
C GLU A 258 11.65 -4.87 -1.22
N SER A 259 12.52 -4.17 -0.48
CA SER A 259 12.48 -4.18 0.98
C SER A 259 11.63 -3.05 1.59
N HIS A 260 11.22 -2.06 0.79
CA HIS A 260 10.42 -0.92 1.25
C HIS A 260 9.66 -0.26 0.07
N LYS A 261 8.46 -0.76 -0.21
CA LYS A 261 7.62 -0.31 -1.32
C LYS A 261 6.61 0.75 -0.88
N ARG A 262 6.10 1.54 -1.82
CA ARG A 262 4.98 2.47 -1.56
C ARG A 262 3.67 1.71 -1.39
N LEU A 263 3.43 0.70 -2.23
CA LEU A 263 2.27 -0.16 -2.20
C LEU A 263 2.72 -1.60 -2.43
N ASP A 264 2.48 -2.44 -1.45
CA ASP A 264 2.88 -3.85 -1.44
C ASP A 264 1.69 -4.75 -1.19
N LEU A 265 1.67 -5.95 -1.79
CA LEU A 265 0.69 -6.96 -1.49
C LEU A 265 1.30 -7.98 -0.53
N GLU A 266 0.67 -8.16 0.64
CA GLU A 266 1.03 -9.24 1.56
C GLU A 266 0.48 -10.56 1.00
N GLU A 267 1.30 -11.34 0.30
CA GLU A 267 0.92 -12.60 -0.35
C GLU A 267 0.67 -13.71 0.68
N ALA A 268 -0.57 -14.15 0.87
CA ALA A 268 -0.99 -14.98 1.99
C ALA A 268 -0.24 -16.31 2.15
N ASP A 269 0.31 -16.87 1.06
CA ASP A 269 1.10 -18.09 1.07
C ASP A 269 2.57 -17.89 1.49
N GLY A 270 3.04 -16.64 1.52
CA GLY A 270 4.38 -16.23 1.90
C GLY A 270 5.46 -16.66 0.92
N TYR A 271 5.15 -16.76 -0.38
CA TYR A 271 6.13 -17.09 -1.42
C TYR A 271 6.85 -15.88 -2.01
N ASP A 272 6.33 -14.68 -1.79
CA ASP A 272 6.86 -13.42 -2.32
C ASP A 272 7.07 -13.52 -3.84
N ASP A 273 6.09 -14.07 -4.57
CA ASP A 273 6.20 -14.36 -6.00
C ASP A 273 6.42 -13.06 -6.79
N LEU A 274 5.74 -11.98 -6.37
CA LEU A 274 5.86 -10.65 -6.95
C LEU A 274 7.27 -10.09 -6.79
N ASP A 275 7.85 -10.21 -5.58
CA ASP A 275 9.19 -9.69 -5.25
C ASP A 275 10.32 -10.47 -5.88
N ASN A 276 10.10 -11.78 -6.06
CA ASN A 276 11.07 -12.66 -6.68
C ASN A 276 10.95 -12.70 -8.21
N GLY A 277 9.96 -12.01 -8.79
CA GLY A 277 9.68 -12.03 -10.24
C GLY A 277 9.36 -13.43 -10.76
N TRP A 278 8.70 -14.25 -9.94
CA TRP A 278 8.35 -15.63 -10.30
C TRP A 278 7.06 -15.69 -11.11
N ASN A 279 6.07 -14.89 -10.72
CA ASN A 279 4.82 -14.69 -11.44
C ASN A 279 4.20 -13.35 -11.01
N SER A 280 3.25 -12.84 -11.80
CA SER A 280 2.58 -11.55 -11.55
C SER A 280 1.37 -11.68 -10.60
N GLY A 281 1.35 -12.69 -9.74
CA GLY A 281 0.30 -13.05 -8.81
C GLY A 281 -0.42 -14.36 -9.16
N ASP A 282 -0.94 -15.05 -8.15
CA ASP A 282 -1.68 -16.30 -8.33
C ASP A 282 -2.91 -16.48 -7.41
N SER A 283 -3.43 -17.71 -7.31
CA SER A 283 -4.67 -17.97 -6.59
C SER A 283 -4.49 -18.10 -5.07
N ASP A 284 -3.25 -18.24 -4.63
CA ASP A 284 -2.87 -18.46 -3.23
C ASP A 284 -2.44 -17.14 -2.53
N ASP A 285 -2.22 -16.04 -3.26
CA ASP A 285 -1.92 -14.71 -2.68
C ASP A 285 -3.06 -14.12 -1.82
N PRO A 286 -4.36 -14.22 -2.19
CA PRO A 286 -5.42 -13.64 -1.37
C PRO A 286 -5.72 -14.46 -0.12
N TYR A 287 -5.86 -13.78 1.02
CA TYR A 287 -6.29 -14.41 2.27
C TYR A 287 -7.70 -14.99 2.15
N GLY A 288 -7.83 -16.25 2.55
CA GLY A 288 -9.01 -17.08 2.46
C GLY A 288 -9.48 -17.61 3.82
N ALA A 289 -10.34 -18.64 3.74
CA ALA A 289 -11.00 -19.14 4.94
C ALA A 289 -10.03 -19.92 5.84
N GLY A 290 -9.83 -19.43 7.06
CA GLY A 290 -8.93 -20.04 8.05
C GLY A 290 -7.51 -19.47 8.07
N ASP A 291 -7.20 -18.53 7.17
CA ASP A 291 -5.94 -17.80 7.21
C ASP A 291 -5.97 -16.72 8.30
N GLU A 292 -4.79 -16.29 8.71
CA GLU A 292 -4.58 -15.26 9.73
C GLU A 292 -3.43 -14.34 9.28
N PHE A 293 -3.53 -13.06 9.62
CA PHE A 293 -2.45 -12.08 9.43
C PHE A 293 -2.06 -11.50 10.79
N THR A 294 -0.86 -11.85 11.25
CA THR A 294 -0.38 -11.57 12.61
C THR A 294 1.10 -11.21 12.63
N ASP A 295 1.60 -10.71 13.74
CA ASP A 295 3.03 -10.37 13.92
C ASP A 295 3.95 -11.59 13.95
N ALA A 296 3.39 -12.78 14.19
CA ALA A 296 4.14 -14.04 14.25
C ALA A 296 4.11 -14.83 12.93
N GLY A 297 3.32 -14.40 11.95
CA GLY A 297 3.13 -15.06 10.66
C GLY A 297 4.24 -14.78 9.65
N TYR A 298 4.06 -15.29 8.44
CA TYR A 298 4.70 -14.78 7.22
C TYR A 298 3.71 -14.94 6.06
N PRO A 299 3.28 -13.85 5.40
CA PRO A 299 3.60 -12.46 5.70
C PRO A 299 3.10 -12.03 7.09
N ASN A 300 3.56 -10.90 7.60
CA ASN A 300 3.29 -10.49 8.98
C ASN A 300 2.84 -9.04 9.12
N SER A 301 2.11 -8.79 10.19
CA SER A 301 1.53 -7.47 10.48
C SER A 301 2.51 -6.50 11.14
N THR A 302 3.78 -6.47 10.74
CA THR A 302 4.76 -5.49 11.28
C THR A 302 4.97 -4.34 10.30
N ALA A 303 5.39 -3.19 10.83
CA ALA A 303 5.85 -2.07 10.03
C ALA A 303 7.14 -2.43 9.27
N TYR A 304 7.50 -1.65 8.25
CA TYR A 304 8.78 -1.81 7.52
C TYR A 304 10.01 -1.70 8.44
N ASN A 305 9.91 -0.95 9.53
CA ASN A 305 10.98 -0.85 10.54
C ASN A 305 10.98 -2.02 11.57
N LEU A 306 10.18 -3.06 11.34
CA LEU A 306 9.99 -4.26 12.16
C LEU A 306 9.32 -4.02 13.51
N THR A 307 8.71 -2.85 13.73
CA THR A 307 7.87 -2.61 14.91
C THR A 307 6.51 -3.26 14.73
N ASP A 308 5.94 -3.76 15.82
CA ASP A 308 4.60 -4.34 15.79
C ASP A 308 3.57 -3.26 15.48
N SER A 309 2.70 -3.51 14.50
CA SER A 309 1.59 -2.60 14.18
C SER A 309 0.50 -2.62 15.25
N GLY A 310 0.42 -3.72 16.01
CA GLY A 310 -0.69 -4.07 16.90
C GLY A 310 -1.89 -4.68 16.18
N TRP A 311 -1.96 -4.73 14.85
CA TRP A 311 -3.12 -5.32 14.16
C TRP A 311 -3.03 -6.83 14.03
N ARG A 312 -4.14 -7.53 14.24
CA ARG A 312 -4.28 -8.96 14.01
C ARG A 312 -5.59 -9.23 13.27
N LEU A 313 -5.52 -9.98 12.18
CA LEU A 313 -6.68 -10.43 11.42
C LEU A 313 -6.84 -11.93 11.60
N SER A 314 -8.05 -12.36 11.93
CA SER A 314 -8.35 -13.77 12.23
C SER A 314 -9.80 -14.10 11.90
N ASP A 315 -10.17 -15.38 12.03
CA ASP A 315 -11.51 -15.90 11.71
C ASP A 315 -12.00 -15.48 10.31
N ILE A 316 -11.07 -15.41 9.35
CA ILE A 316 -11.37 -15.08 7.96
C ILE A 316 -12.25 -16.21 7.38
N ARG A 317 -13.38 -15.82 6.81
CA ARG A 317 -14.41 -16.73 6.31
C ARG A 317 -15.07 -16.15 5.05
N LYS A 318 -15.58 -17.03 4.18
CA LYS A 318 -16.36 -16.63 2.98
C LYS A 318 -17.86 -16.81 3.23
N ASP A 319 -18.68 -15.85 2.79
CA ASP A 319 -20.15 -15.93 2.72
C ASP A 319 -20.65 -15.45 1.36
N GLY A 320 -20.69 -16.38 0.39
CA GLY A 320 -20.81 -16.01 -1.02
C GLY A 320 -19.54 -15.30 -1.47
N ASP A 321 -19.71 -14.13 -2.09
CA ASP A 321 -18.62 -13.27 -2.55
C ASP A 321 -18.09 -12.33 -1.44
N ASP A 322 -18.76 -12.30 -0.27
CA ASP A 322 -18.35 -11.48 0.87
C ASP A 322 -17.28 -12.20 1.70
N ILE A 323 -16.34 -11.43 2.26
CA ILE A 323 -15.41 -11.87 3.30
C ILE A 323 -15.94 -11.43 4.66
N LEU A 324 -15.89 -12.35 5.63
CA LEU A 324 -16.05 -12.05 7.05
C LEU A 324 -14.73 -12.24 7.78
N LEU A 325 -14.43 -11.38 8.75
CA LEU A 325 -13.21 -11.47 9.56
C LEU A 325 -13.35 -10.74 10.90
N ASP A 326 -12.50 -11.13 11.84
CA ASP A 326 -12.22 -10.37 13.05
C ASP A 326 -10.95 -9.54 12.86
N ILE A 327 -11.03 -8.24 13.16
CA ILE A 327 -9.91 -7.30 13.19
C ILE A 327 -9.69 -6.92 14.64
N ARG A 328 -8.51 -7.18 15.19
CA ARG A 328 -8.16 -6.82 16.56
C ARG A 328 -6.95 -5.92 16.61
N PHE A 329 -6.96 -5.02 17.58
CA PHE A 329 -5.81 -4.22 17.96
C PHE A 329 -5.26 -4.77 19.28
N LEU A 330 -4.11 -5.46 19.20
CA LEU A 330 -3.36 -6.06 20.29
C LEU A 330 -1.99 -5.38 20.40
N SER A 331 -1.89 -4.34 21.23
CA SER A 331 -0.68 -3.54 21.40
C SER A 331 0.17 -4.08 22.56
N LYS A 332 1.50 -3.96 22.45
CA LYS A 332 2.35 -4.26 23.62
C LYS A 332 2.26 -3.09 24.61
N PRO A 333 2.30 -3.38 25.92
CA PRO A 333 2.30 -2.33 26.91
C PRO A 333 3.61 -1.54 26.86
N TYR A 334 3.60 -0.35 27.44
CA TYR A 334 4.79 0.48 27.65
C TYR A 334 5.23 0.38 29.10
N ALA A 335 6.34 -0.33 29.34
CA ALA A 335 6.97 -0.41 30.64
C ALA A 335 7.75 0.89 30.93
N ILE A 336 7.45 1.52 32.07
CA ILE A 336 8.17 2.67 32.58
C ILE A 336 8.58 2.35 34.02
N SER A 337 9.88 2.34 34.27
CA SER A 337 10.47 2.08 35.57
C SER A 337 11.28 3.28 36.06
N ASP A 338 11.12 3.61 37.34
CA ASP A 338 11.90 4.65 38.03
C ASP A 338 12.24 4.23 39.46
N ALA A 339 13.19 4.89 40.08
CA ALA A 339 13.59 4.68 41.47
C ALA A 339 13.87 6.00 42.17
N ALA A 340 13.65 6.06 43.48
CA ALA A 340 13.83 7.31 44.23
C ALA A 340 15.25 7.88 44.16
N GLU A 341 16.24 7.02 44.01
CA GLU A 341 17.66 7.36 43.85
C GLU A 341 18.33 6.30 42.96
N ALA A 342 19.25 6.73 42.10
CA ALA A 342 20.07 5.82 41.28
C ALA A 342 21.30 5.29 42.02
N ALA A 343 21.63 5.85 43.19
CA ALA A 343 22.73 5.40 44.04
C ALA A 343 22.38 5.52 45.52
N ILE A 344 22.60 4.45 46.29
CA ILE A 344 22.25 4.36 47.72
C ILE A 344 23.39 3.72 48.53
N GLU A 345 23.31 3.80 49.85
CA GLU A 345 24.19 3.02 50.74
C GLU A 345 23.65 1.61 50.97
N LEU A 346 24.54 0.65 51.23
CA LEU A 346 24.16 -0.73 51.54
C LEU A 346 23.17 -0.80 52.72
N GLY A 347 22.06 -1.53 52.52
CA GLY A 347 21.03 -1.74 53.53
C GLY A 347 20.00 -0.60 53.64
N GLU A 348 20.06 0.42 52.78
CA GLU A 348 18.98 1.42 52.67
C GLU A 348 17.77 0.83 51.94
N GLN A 349 16.57 1.25 52.37
CA GLN A 349 15.32 0.90 51.69
C GLN A 349 15.05 1.90 50.57
N LEU A 350 14.95 1.41 49.35
CA LEU A 350 14.73 2.19 48.13
C LEU A 350 13.32 1.93 47.58
N GLN A 351 12.64 3.00 47.18
CA GLN A 351 11.33 2.95 46.50
C GLN A 351 11.55 2.86 44.99
N PHE A 352 10.78 1.99 44.35
CA PHE A 352 10.69 1.84 42.91
C PHE A 352 9.28 2.17 42.43
N TRP A 353 9.14 2.73 41.24
CA TRP A 353 7.86 3.12 40.65
C TRP A 353 7.66 2.47 39.30
N GLY A 354 6.49 1.83 39.15
CA GLY A 354 6.03 1.24 37.88
C GLY A 354 4.71 1.84 37.41
N HIS A 355 4.04 2.66 38.23
CA HIS A 355 2.69 3.19 37.97
C HIS A 355 2.57 4.11 36.75
N ASP A 356 3.68 4.59 36.18
CA ASP A 356 3.66 5.35 34.92
C ASP A 356 3.60 4.43 33.69
N SER A 357 3.76 3.11 33.86
CA SER A 357 3.56 2.13 32.79
C SER A 357 2.10 2.12 32.34
N TRP A 358 1.86 1.89 31.06
CA TRP A 358 0.52 1.95 30.47
C TRP A 358 0.39 1.00 29.29
N ASP A 359 -0.83 0.84 28.80
CA ASP A 359 -1.17 -0.02 27.67
C ASP A 359 -2.21 0.68 26.79
N GLU A 360 -2.11 0.55 25.46
CA GLU A 360 -2.91 1.38 24.54
C GLU A 360 -4.33 0.84 24.32
N ASP A 361 -4.46 -0.47 24.28
CA ASP A 361 -5.66 -1.25 24.00
C ASP A 361 -6.29 -1.89 25.23
N GLY A 362 -5.54 -2.01 26.33
CA GLY A 362 -5.98 -2.75 27.52
C GLY A 362 -5.61 -2.14 28.86
N ASN A 363 -5.43 -3.02 29.84
CA ASN A 363 -5.05 -2.71 31.21
C ASN A 363 -3.89 -3.60 31.66
N LEU A 364 -2.93 -3.02 32.37
CA LEU A 364 -1.88 -3.79 33.04
C LEU A 364 -2.46 -4.65 34.17
N VAL A 365 -2.24 -5.97 34.08
CA VAL A 365 -2.69 -6.97 35.08
C VAL A 365 -1.54 -7.50 35.94
N ASN A 366 -0.28 -7.22 35.56
CA ASN A 366 0.89 -7.66 36.30
C ASN A 366 2.04 -6.65 36.27
N TYR A 367 2.75 -6.56 37.41
CA TYR A 367 4.04 -5.90 37.55
C TYR A 367 4.97 -6.91 38.23
N THR A 368 6.09 -7.24 37.60
CA THR A 368 7.13 -8.11 38.15
C THR A 368 8.44 -7.35 38.14
N TRP A 369 9.01 -7.14 39.32
CA TRP A 369 10.33 -6.55 39.51
C TRP A 369 11.36 -7.64 39.79
N ASP A 370 12.43 -7.69 39.01
CA ASP A 370 13.66 -8.44 39.30
C ASP A 370 14.73 -7.43 39.73
N PHE A 371 15.23 -7.55 40.96
CA PHE A 371 16.21 -6.62 41.50
C PHE A 371 17.67 -6.98 41.16
N ASP A 372 17.91 -8.03 40.37
CA ASP A 372 19.26 -8.53 39.99
C ASP A 372 20.11 -8.95 41.21
N ASP A 373 19.47 -9.17 42.35
CA ASP A 373 20.09 -9.67 43.60
C ASP A 373 19.53 -11.04 44.02
N GLY A 374 18.69 -11.64 43.17
CA GLY A 374 17.98 -12.89 43.42
C GLY A 374 16.61 -12.72 44.10
N ASN A 375 16.20 -11.49 44.43
CA ASN A 375 14.87 -11.18 44.94
C ASN A 375 13.96 -10.57 43.87
N PHE A 376 12.65 -10.73 44.07
CA PHE A 376 11.60 -10.25 43.18
C PHE A 376 10.47 -9.57 43.97
N ALA A 377 9.70 -8.72 43.29
CA ALA A 377 8.43 -8.19 43.79
C ALA A 377 7.32 -8.26 42.72
N TRP A 378 6.07 -8.37 43.16
CA TRP A 378 4.88 -8.54 42.28
C TRP A 378 3.81 -7.49 42.52
N ILE A 379 4.23 -6.27 42.82
CA ILE A 379 3.37 -5.12 43.06
C ILE A 379 3.88 -3.94 42.23
N GLU A 380 2.98 -3.02 41.91
CA GLU A 380 3.24 -1.84 41.07
C GLU A 380 4.45 -1.01 41.57
N ASP A 381 4.43 -0.61 42.84
CA ASP A 381 5.42 0.29 43.44
C ASP A 381 6.08 -0.34 44.70
N PRO A 382 7.07 -1.25 44.56
CA PRO A 382 7.68 -1.92 45.68
C PRO A 382 8.73 -1.07 46.40
N LEU A 383 8.96 -1.43 47.67
CA LEU A 383 10.16 -1.04 48.42
C LEU A 383 11.12 -2.23 48.45
N HIS A 384 12.41 -2.00 48.21
CA HIS A 384 13.45 -3.04 48.26
C HIS A 384 14.69 -2.60 49.02
N THR A 385 15.46 -3.56 49.54
CA THR A 385 16.72 -3.31 50.25
C THR A 385 17.78 -4.29 49.76
N PHE A 386 18.88 -3.79 49.23
CA PHE A 386 19.98 -4.60 48.73
C PHE A 386 20.89 -5.08 49.87
N GLU A 387 21.18 -6.39 49.89
CA GLU A 387 22.13 -7.01 50.84
C GLU A 387 23.57 -7.08 50.28
N GLY A 388 23.75 -6.85 48.99
CA GLY A 388 25.04 -6.74 48.31
C GLY A 388 25.36 -5.30 47.91
N TYR A 389 26.64 -4.99 47.75
CA TYR A 389 27.11 -3.74 47.16
C TYR A 389 27.59 -3.99 45.73
N GLY A 390 27.50 -2.99 44.86
CA GLY A 390 27.79 -3.13 43.43
C GLY A 390 26.75 -2.43 42.57
N THR A 391 26.70 -2.83 41.31
CA THR A 391 25.71 -2.37 40.34
C THR A 391 24.67 -3.47 40.16
N PHE A 392 23.39 -3.10 40.19
CA PHE A 392 22.26 -3.99 39.99
C PHE A 392 21.41 -3.45 38.84
N ASP A 393 21.12 -4.30 37.85
CA ASP A 393 20.25 -3.95 36.72
C ASP A 393 18.80 -4.37 37.03
N VAL A 394 18.11 -3.51 37.77
CA VAL A 394 16.73 -3.74 38.21
C VAL A 394 15.80 -3.68 37.00
N THR A 395 15.03 -4.73 36.80
CA THR A 395 14.17 -4.92 35.64
C THR A 395 12.71 -5.00 36.07
N LEU A 396 11.87 -4.12 35.52
CA LEU A 396 10.42 -4.19 35.59
C LEU A 396 9.90 -4.90 34.33
N THR A 397 9.12 -5.95 34.51
CA THR A 397 8.27 -6.56 33.48
C THR A 397 6.81 -6.24 33.80
N VAL A 398 6.11 -5.60 32.87
CA VAL A 398 4.65 -5.40 32.95
C VAL A 398 3.95 -6.33 31.96
N ARG A 399 2.74 -6.75 32.29
CA ARG A 399 1.88 -7.57 31.44
C ARG A 399 0.47 -7.02 31.40
N ASP A 400 -0.13 -6.97 30.23
CA ASP A 400 -1.54 -6.57 30.01
C ASP A 400 -2.54 -7.74 30.15
N ASP A 401 -3.82 -7.43 29.94
CA ASP A 401 -4.93 -8.39 29.98
C ASP A 401 -5.00 -9.33 28.77
N ASP A 402 -4.32 -9.01 27.67
CA ASP A 402 -4.13 -9.88 26.50
C ASP A 402 -2.92 -10.83 26.63
N GLY A 403 -2.10 -10.59 27.64
CA GLY A 403 -0.94 -11.38 27.99
C GLY A 403 0.35 -10.99 27.29
N LEU A 404 0.43 -9.82 26.65
CA LEU A 404 1.67 -9.29 26.10
C LEU A 404 2.47 -8.62 27.23
N GLU A 405 3.79 -8.63 27.06
CA GLU A 405 4.73 -8.18 28.09
C GLU A 405 5.69 -7.13 27.53
N ALA A 406 6.05 -6.17 28.39
CA ALA A 406 7.09 -5.19 28.10
C ALA A 406 8.02 -5.04 29.31
N VAL A 407 9.24 -4.59 29.02
CA VAL A 407 10.33 -4.56 29.98
C VAL A 407 11.00 -3.19 30.02
N ALA A 408 11.29 -2.70 31.22
CA ALA A 408 12.11 -1.51 31.46
C ALA A 408 13.18 -1.80 32.51
N THR A 409 14.44 -1.49 32.20
CA THR A 409 15.57 -1.72 33.08
C THR A 409 16.18 -0.40 33.55
N LEU A 410 16.47 -0.33 34.84
CA LEU A 410 17.18 0.78 35.48
C LEU A 410 18.38 0.24 36.28
N THR A 411 19.46 1.01 36.32
CA THR A 411 20.69 0.62 37.00
C THR A 411 20.80 1.31 38.36
N ILE A 412 20.89 0.52 39.44
CA ILE A 412 21.10 1.00 40.81
C ILE A 412 22.54 0.72 41.26
N TYR A 413 23.20 1.74 41.80
CA TYR A 413 24.52 1.60 42.41
C TYR A 413 24.44 1.59 43.94
N VAL A 414 24.86 0.50 44.56
CA VAL A 414 24.88 0.33 46.02
C VAL A 414 26.31 0.46 46.52
N ASN A 415 26.57 1.51 47.30
CA ASN A 415 27.88 1.81 47.86
C ASN A 415 28.31 0.78 48.91
N ALA A 416 29.58 0.39 48.84
CA ALA A 416 30.18 -0.41 49.89
C ALA A 416 30.43 0.44 51.14
N PRO A 417 30.21 -0.09 52.36
CA PRO A 417 30.52 0.63 53.57
C PRO A 417 32.02 0.97 53.64
N PRO A 418 32.39 2.17 54.14
CA PRO A 418 33.79 2.58 54.20
C PRO A 418 34.62 1.64 55.07
N VAL A 419 35.74 1.15 54.54
CA VAL A 419 36.69 0.33 55.29
C VAL A 419 37.62 1.24 56.11
N PRO A 420 37.59 1.20 57.46
CA PRO A 420 38.49 2.00 58.27
C PRO A 420 39.93 1.48 58.12
N VAL A 421 40.86 2.36 57.74
CA VAL A 421 42.29 2.06 57.78
C VAL A 421 42.88 2.68 59.04
N ILE A 422 43.42 1.85 59.93
CA ILE A 422 44.26 2.31 61.05
C ILE A 422 45.71 2.22 60.59
N ASP A 423 46.36 3.36 60.39
CA ASP A 423 47.79 3.43 60.11
C ASP A 423 48.58 3.30 61.43
N ALA A 424 49.64 2.48 61.43
CA ALA A 424 50.33 2.01 62.64
C ALA A 424 51.45 2.93 63.13
#